data_AF-A0A948D554-F1
#
_entry.id   AF-A0A948D554-F1
#
_cell.length_a   1.000
_cell.length_b   1.000
_cell.length_c   1.000
_cell.angle_alpha   90.00
_cell.angle_beta   90.00
_cell.angle_gamma   90.00
#
_symmetry.space_group_name_H-M   'P 1'
#
loop_
_entity.id
_entity.type
_entity.pdbx_description
1 polymer ?
#
loop_
_entity_poly.entity_id
_entity_poly.type
_entity_poly.pdbx_seq_one_letter_code
_entity_poly.pdbx_strand_id
1 'polypeptide(L)'
;MTDKRTRTYPLPKVKELIEKNQIIDPSPNVRQGAMEMGFSVYEAYQEILKLEPSHLYKSTTEINNNKVWQDVYKKKIKGICVYIKFKVFEDHFLLTSFKPDEKS
;
A
#
# COMPACT_ATOMS: atom_id res chain seq x y z
N MET A 1 9.53 7.62 -15.00
CA MET A 1 8.43 6.99 -14.23
C MET A 1 7.13 7.32 -14.93
N THR A 2 6.30 6.32 -15.23
CA THR A 2 4.97 6.54 -15.79
C THR A 2 3.95 6.49 -14.67
N ASP A 3 2.99 7.40 -14.71
CA ASP A 3 1.91 7.56 -13.74
C ASP A 3 0.56 7.34 -14.43
N LYS A 4 -0.38 6.68 -13.76
CA LYS A 4 -1.78 6.64 -14.19
C LYS A 4 -2.72 6.75 -12.99
N ARG A 5 -3.90 7.32 -13.23
CA ARG A 5 -4.99 7.41 -12.24
C ARG A 5 -5.92 6.19 -12.24
N THR A 6 -5.45 5.07 -12.77
CA THR A 6 -6.20 3.81 -12.84
C THR A 6 -5.48 2.76 -12.02
N ARG A 7 -6.21 2.13 -11.09
CA ARG A 7 -5.68 1.03 -10.25
C ARG A 7 -5.10 -0.06 -11.12
N THR A 8 -3.92 -0.56 -10.77
CA THR A 8 -3.33 -1.70 -11.47
C THR A 8 -3.81 -3.01 -10.88
N TYR A 9 -4.06 -3.04 -9.57
CA TYR A 9 -4.51 -4.23 -8.87
C TYR A 9 -5.97 -4.06 -8.42
N PRO A 10 -6.87 -5.00 -8.75
CA PRO A 10 -8.23 -4.98 -8.21
C PRO A 10 -8.20 -5.05 -6.68
N LEU A 11 -8.80 -4.07 -6.01
CA LEU A 11 -8.88 -4.06 -4.54
C LEU A 11 -9.46 -5.36 -3.95
N PRO A 12 -10.51 -5.99 -4.53
CA PRO A 12 -11.01 -7.27 -4.03
C PRO A 12 -9.94 -8.35 -3.97
N LYS A 13 -9.12 -8.45 -5.03
CA LYS A 13 -7.99 -9.41 -5.07
C LYS A 13 -6.94 -9.08 -4.02
N VAL A 14 -6.59 -7.81 -3.84
CA VAL A 14 -5.65 -7.37 -2.79
C VAL A 14 -6.14 -7.80 -1.40
N LYS A 15 -7.43 -7.59 -1.12
CA LYS A 15 -8.03 -7.97 0.17
C LYS A 15 -8.01 -9.48 0.38
N GLU A 16 -8.38 -10.24 -0.64
CA GLU A 16 -8.34 -11.70 -0.63
C GLU A 16 -6.93 -12.23 -0.31
N LEU A 17 -5.87 -11.66 -0.90
CA LEU A 17 -4.49 -12.08 -0.63
C LEU A 17 -4.09 -11.84 0.83
N ILE A 18 -4.48 -10.70 1.40
CA ILE A 18 -4.19 -10.38 2.80
C ILE A 18 -4.97 -11.32 3.73
N GLU A 19 -6.25 -11.57 3.46
CA GLU A 19 -7.09 -12.47 4.25
C GLU A 19 -6.60 -13.93 4.23
N LYS A 20 -6.04 -14.38 3.10
CA LYS A 20 -5.40 -15.69 2.95
C LYS A 20 -3.99 -15.76 3.52
N ASN A 21 -3.48 -14.69 4.11
CA ASN A 21 -2.10 -14.57 4.59
C ASN A 21 -1.06 -14.81 3.47
N GLN A 22 -1.41 -14.53 2.22
CA GLN A 22 -0.51 -14.54 1.06
C GLN A 22 0.22 -13.20 1.00
N ILE A 23 0.99 -12.92 2.04
CA ILE A 23 1.70 -11.66 2.25
C ILE A 23 3.21 -11.90 2.25
N ILE A 24 3.95 -10.95 1.68
CA ILE A 24 5.40 -10.89 1.81
C ILE A 24 5.71 -9.93 2.95
N ASP A 25 6.62 -10.33 3.83
CA ASP A 25 7.05 -9.50 4.96
C ASP A 25 7.57 -8.14 4.48
N PRO A 26 7.02 -7.03 5.02
CA PRO A 26 7.42 -5.70 4.61
C PRO A 26 8.83 -5.39 5.11
N SER A 27 9.58 -4.57 4.39
CA SER A 27 10.95 -4.21 4.80
C SER A 27 10.99 -3.48 6.16
N PRO A 28 12.14 -3.49 6.87
CA PRO A 28 12.27 -2.81 8.16
C PRO A 28 11.80 -1.35 8.13
N ASN A 29 12.07 -0.60 7.06
CA ASN A 29 11.66 0.79 6.90
C ASN A 29 10.13 0.97 6.88
N VAL A 30 9.41 0.03 6.27
CA VAL A 30 7.94 0.05 6.24
C VAL A 30 7.37 -0.23 7.63
N ARG A 31 7.97 -1.20 8.35
CA ARG A 31 7.58 -1.51 9.73
C ARG A 31 7.83 -0.34 10.65
N GLN A 32 9.00 0.29 10.53
CA GLN A 32 9.37 1.47 11.29
C GLN A 32 8.41 2.63 11.03
N GLY A 33 8.09 2.92 9.76
CA GLY A 33 7.13 3.98 9.42
C GLY A 33 5.73 3.75 9.99
N ALA A 34 5.26 2.49 10.03
CA ALA A 34 4.02 2.14 10.73
C ALA A 34 4.12 2.39 12.23
N MET A 35 5.21 1.93 12.87
CA MET A 35 5.42 2.07 14.31
C MET A 35 5.53 3.54 14.74
N GLU A 36 6.20 4.40 13.97
CA GLU A 36 6.31 5.84 14.24
C GLU A 36 4.96 6.56 14.22
N MET A 37 4.00 6.03 13.45
CA MET A 37 2.62 6.52 13.41
C MET A 37 1.71 5.85 14.46
N GLY A 38 2.24 4.96 15.30
CA GLY A 38 1.47 4.22 16.29
C GLY A 38 0.63 3.09 15.71
N PHE A 39 1.11 2.46 14.64
CA PHE A 39 0.52 1.26 14.05
C PHE A 39 1.46 0.06 14.14
N SER A 40 0.92 -1.08 14.51
CA SER A 40 1.51 -2.37 14.18
C SER A 40 1.39 -2.66 12.68
N VAL A 41 2.23 -3.56 12.16
CA VAL A 41 2.12 -4.04 10.77
C VAL A 41 0.75 -4.69 10.53
N TYR A 42 0.24 -5.41 11.54
CA TYR A 42 -1.09 -6.00 11.49
C TYR A 42 -2.20 -4.94 11.34
N GLU A 43 -2.16 -3.87 12.15
CA GLU A 43 -3.11 -2.75 11.99
C GLU A 43 -3.00 -2.08 10.62
N ALA A 44 -1.79 -1.96 10.06
CA ALA A 44 -1.61 -1.43 8.70
C ALA A 44 -2.35 -2.30 7.66
N TYR A 45 -2.28 -3.64 7.76
CA TYR A 45 -3.07 -4.53 6.91
C TYR A 45 -4.58 -4.39 7.14
N GLN A 46 -5.04 -4.26 8.39
CA GLN A 46 -6.45 -4.00 8.68
C GLN A 46 -6.94 -2.70 8.04
N GLU A 47 -6.09 -1.67 7.94
CA GLU A 47 -6.42 -0.42 7.27
C GLU A 47 -6.43 -0.55 5.74
N ILE A 48 -5.58 -1.42 5.18
CA ILE A 48 -5.57 -1.79 3.76
C ILE A 48 -6.85 -2.56 3.38
N LEU A 49 -7.34 -3.46 4.25
CA LEU A 49 -8.62 -4.16 4.05
C LEU A 49 -9.81 -3.20 3.98
N LYS A 50 -9.71 -2.05 4.65
CA LYS A 50 -10.70 -0.97 4.62
C LYS A 50 -10.47 0.05 3.49
N LEU A 51 -9.54 -0.19 2.56
CA LEU A 51 -9.37 0.70 1.41
C LEU A 51 -10.56 0.63 0.47
N GLU A 52 -10.77 1.75 -0.20
CA GLU A 52 -11.83 1.98 -1.18
C GLU A 52 -11.21 2.50 -2.48
N PRO A 53 -11.87 2.32 -3.63
CA PRO A 53 -11.46 2.89 -4.90
C PRO A 53 -11.13 4.39 -4.84
N SER A 54 -11.91 5.15 -4.06
CA SER A 54 -11.82 6.60 -3.84
C SER A 54 -10.51 7.03 -3.19
N HIS A 55 -9.86 6.14 -2.44
CA HIS A 55 -8.58 6.40 -1.79
C HIS A 55 -7.39 6.30 -2.75
N LEU A 56 -7.58 5.86 -4.00
CA LEU A 56 -6.49 5.78 -4.96
C LEU A 56 -5.93 7.17 -5.24
N TYR A 57 -4.65 7.35 -4.97
CA TYR A 57 -3.93 8.53 -5.38
C TYR A 57 -3.40 8.36 -6.80
N LYS A 58 -2.64 7.28 -7.03
CA LYS A 58 -2.04 6.96 -8.32
C LYS A 58 -1.53 5.54 -8.42
N SER A 59 -1.21 5.10 -9.62
CA SER A 59 -0.43 3.89 -9.88
C SER A 59 0.85 4.27 -10.61
N THR A 60 1.98 3.76 -10.15
CA THR A 60 3.31 4.12 -10.67
C THR A 60 4.18 2.89 -10.83
N THR A 61 5.10 2.92 -11.80
CA THR A 61 6.07 1.84 -11.98
C THR A 61 7.31 2.03 -11.09
N GLU A 62 8.01 0.94 -10.78
CA GLU A 62 9.33 1.03 -10.14
C GLU A 62 10.34 1.75 -11.03
N ILE A 63 11.22 2.55 -10.41
CA ILE A 63 12.29 3.30 -11.11
C ILE A 63 13.18 2.34 -11.90
N ASN A 64 13.50 1.19 -11.29
CA ASN A 64 14.42 0.21 -11.86
C ASN A 64 13.71 -0.88 -12.68
N ASN A 65 12.37 -0.90 -12.69
CA ASN A 65 11.60 -1.89 -13.44
C ASN A 65 10.22 -1.35 -13.85
N ASN A 66 10.11 -0.86 -15.08
CA ASN A 66 8.87 -0.31 -15.62
C ASN A 66 7.75 -1.34 -15.85
N LYS A 67 8.01 -2.63 -15.64
CA LYS A 67 6.99 -3.69 -15.70
C LYS A 67 6.31 -3.92 -14.34
N VAL A 68 6.92 -3.46 -13.26
CA VAL A 68 6.38 -3.64 -11.89
C VAL A 68 5.62 -2.41 -11.50
N TRP A 69 4.30 -2.55 -11.41
CA TRP A 69 3.40 -1.49 -10.97
C TRP A 69 3.25 -1.51 -9.45
N GLN A 70 2.98 -0.34 -8.90
CA GLN A 70 2.66 -0.13 -7.50
C GLN A 70 1.47 0.80 -7.43
N ASP A 71 0.45 0.39 -6.69
CA ASP A 71 -0.68 1.25 -6.42
C ASP A 71 -0.41 2.04 -5.14
N VAL A 72 -0.73 3.33 -5.20
CA VAL A 72 -0.54 4.30 -4.14
C VAL A 72 -1.90 4.82 -3.72
N TYR A 73 -2.22 4.64 -2.45
CA TYR A 73 -3.44 5.12 -1.81
C TYR A 73 -3.11 6.17 -0.76
N LYS A 74 -4.05 7.09 -0.57
CA LYS A 74 -4.05 8.05 0.53
C LYS A 74 -5.34 7.89 1.33
N LYS A 75 -5.21 7.65 2.63
CA LYS A 75 -6.35 7.44 3.52
C LYS A 75 -6.13 8.16 4.83
N LYS A 76 -7.17 8.82 5.35
CA LYS A 76 -7.12 9.40 6.69
C LYS A 76 -7.39 8.31 7.74
N ILE A 77 -6.43 8.07 8.62
CA ILE A 77 -6.48 7.03 9.65
C ILE A 77 -6.10 7.67 10.99
N LYS A 78 -6.94 7.56 12.02
CA LYS A 78 -6.72 8.17 13.34
C LYS A 78 -6.32 9.68 13.27
N GLY A 79 -6.88 10.41 12.29
CA GLY A 79 -6.58 11.84 12.07
C GLY A 79 -5.38 12.13 11.16
N ILE A 80 -4.54 11.14 10.87
CA ILE A 80 -3.32 11.26 10.05
C ILE A 80 -3.67 10.90 8.59
N CYS A 81 -3.25 11.72 7.62
CA CYS A 81 -3.27 11.30 6.21
C CYS A 81 -2.11 10.35 5.99
N VAL A 82 -2.39 9.10 5.64
CA VAL A 82 -1.38 8.04 5.47
C VAL A 82 -1.17 7.75 3.99
N TYR A 83 0.09 7.75 3.59
CA TYR A 83 0.56 7.28 2.30
C TYR A 83 0.79 5.78 2.34
N ILE A 84 0.02 5.04 1.55
CA ILE A 84 0.04 3.58 1.49
C ILE A 84 0.45 3.18 0.08
N LYS A 85 1.50 2.38 -0.06
CA LYS A 85 1.97 1.93 -1.38
C LYS A 85 2.26 0.45 -1.35
N PHE A 86 1.69 -0.29 -2.30
CA PHE A 86 1.85 -1.73 -2.37
C PHE A 86 1.90 -2.23 -3.81
N LYS A 87 2.32 -3.49 -3.95
CA LYS A 87 2.28 -4.24 -5.20
C LYS A 87 1.81 -5.66 -4.96
N VAL A 88 1.37 -6.30 -6.03
CA VAL A 88 1.13 -7.75 -6.05
C VAL A 88 2.17 -8.39 -6.96
N PHE A 89 2.82 -9.43 -6.45
CA PHE A 89 3.84 -10.20 -7.16
C PHE A 89 3.56 -11.69 -6.95
N GLU A 90 3.39 -12.46 -8.03
CA GLU A 90 3.12 -13.91 -7.98
C GLU A 90 2.01 -14.29 -6.98
N ASP A 91 0.85 -13.61 -7.05
CA ASP A 91 -0.27 -13.80 -6.11
C ASP A 91 0.08 -13.55 -4.63
N HIS A 92 1.14 -12.79 -4.34
CA HIS A 92 1.46 -12.32 -3.00
C HIS A 92 1.37 -10.81 -2.89
N PHE A 93 0.80 -10.34 -1.79
CA PHE A 93 0.73 -8.92 -1.47
C PHE A 93 2.02 -8.45 -0.80
N LEU A 94 2.57 -7.32 -1.26
CA LEU A 94 3.73 -6.67 -0.63
C LEU A 94 3.45 -5.19 -0.37
N LEU A 95 3.46 -4.83 0.91
CA LEU A 95 3.45 -3.44 1.37
C LEU A 95 4.86 -2.85 1.24
N THR A 96 4.99 -1.81 0.42
CA THR A 96 6.29 -1.18 0.08
C THR A 96 6.47 0.19 0.72
N SER A 97 5.39 0.84 1.17
CA SER A 97 5.45 2.07 1.95
C SER A 97 4.19 2.23 2.80
N PHE A 98 4.39 2.64 4.05
CA PHE A 98 3.33 3.02 4.98
C PHE A 98 3.89 4.13 5.88
N LYS A 99 3.54 5.38 5.60
CA LYS A 99 4.12 6.57 6.25
C LYS A 99 3.15 7.75 6.21
N PRO A 100 3.38 8.84 6.98
CA PRO A 100 2.59 10.05 6.83
C PRO A 100 2.63 10.55 5.39
N ASP A 101 1.49 11.01 4.89
CA ASP A 101 1.42 11.78 3.65
C ASP A 101 1.96 13.18 3.96
N GLU A 102 3.27 13.34 3.85
CA GLU A 102 3.90 14.65 3.83
C GLU A 102 3.35 15.39 2.62
N LYS A 103 2.47 16.37 2.87
CA LYS A 103 2.09 17.36 1.86
C LYS A 103 3.40 18.00 1.38
N SER A 104 3.86 17.62 0.20
CA SER A 104 4.77 18.45 -0.59
C SER A 104 4.07 19.75 -0.96
#